data_AF-A0A968HH37-F1
#
_entry.id   AF-A0A968HH37-F1
#
_cell.length_a   1.000
_cell.length_b   1.000
_cell.length_c   1.000
_cell.angle_alpha   90.00
_cell.angle_beta   90.00
_cell.angle_gamma   90.00
#
_symmetry.space_group_name_H-M   'P 1'
#
loop_
_entity.id
_entity.type
_entity.pdbx_description
1 polymer ?
#
loop_
_entity_poly.entity_id
_entity_poly.type
_entity_poly.pdbx_seq_one_letter_code
_entity_poly.pdbx_strand_id
1 'polypeptide(L)'
;MLRLKSALIIGLFSLFSLTACAEANKTVNEAADKAKETTEQAKTKAEEAKTTAVENVEKATDVVALKDKVTGMKDGVTATLDAAKTGDFATAKTEFTKVQDAWPALKDSINADSAKPIQESIEVIKTDLSAGQPDKTKLVADLQNLVKSISGIKLG
;
A
#
# COMPACT_ATOMS: atom_id res chain seq x y z
N MET A 1 22.52 5.60 -19.19
CA MET A 1 23.31 6.80 -19.55
C MET A 1 22.99 7.90 -18.54
N LEU A 2 23.95 8.21 -17.66
CA LEU A 2 23.90 9.30 -16.68
C LEU A 2 23.82 10.67 -17.38
N ARG A 3 22.99 11.60 -16.90
CA ARG A 3 23.17 13.04 -17.13
C ARG A 3 22.94 13.84 -15.85
N LEU A 4 24.00 13.90 -15.06
CA LEU A 4 24.21 14.84 -13.98
C LEU A 4 24.43 16.23 -14.59
N LYS A 5 23.55 17.19 -14.31
CA LYS A 5 23.76 18.62 -14.62
C LYS A 5 23.77 19.39 -13.31
N SER A 6 24.88 19.29 -12.60
CA SER A 6 25.17 20.20 -11.47
C SER A 6 26.09 21.29 -11.99
N ALA A 7 25.53 22.46 -12.25
CA ALA A 7 26.29 23.67 -12.54
C ALA A 7 26.89 24.20 -11.23
N LEU A 8 28.16 23.90 -11.01
CA LEU A 8 28.95 24.37 -9.89
C LEU A 8 29.56 25.72 -10.27
N ILE A 9 28.92 26.82 -9.86
CA ILE A 9 29.47 28.18 -10.03
C ILE A 9 30.42 28.45 -8.85
N ILE A 10 31.71 28.17 -9.05
CA ILE A 10 32.78 28.66 -8.18
C ILE A 10 33.03 30.12 -8.57
N GLY A 11 32.44 31.04 -7.81
CA GLY A 11 32.82 32.44 -7.82
C GLY A 11 34.06 32.66 -6.98
N LEU A 12 35.22 32.68 -7.62
CA LEU A 12 36.50 33.10 -7.04
C LEU A 12 36.45 34.63 -6.85
N PHE A 13 36.29 35.11 -5.61
CA PHE A 13 36.47 36.52 -5.28
C PHE A 13 37.66 36.65 -4.32
N SER A 14 38.82 36.96 -4.89
CA SER A 14 40.00 37.33 -4.13
C SER A 14 40.19 38.84 -4.15
N LEU A 15 40.23 39.40 -2.93
CA LEU A 15 41.06 40.53 -2.50
C LEU A 15 40.73 41.91 -3.07
N PHE A 16 39.95 42.68 -2.29
CA PHE A 16 40.11 44.13 -2.20
C PHE A 16 40.46 44.53 -0.76
N SER A 17 41.41 45.46 -0.69
CA SER A 17 42.29 45.89 0.39
C SER A 17 41.67 46.31 1.73
N LEU A 18 42.44 46.11 2.80
CA LEU A 18 42.25 46.65 4.14
C LEU A 18 42.13 48.17 4.12
N THR A 19 40.99 48.72 4.55
CA THR A 19 40.84 49.89 5.45
C THR A 19 39.36 49.95 5.88
N ALA A 20 39.10 50.12 7.18
CA ALA A 20 37.79 50.20 7.86
C ALA A 20 37.26 48.88 8.48
N CYS A 21 37.90 48.43 9.57
CA CYS A 21 37.32 47.48 10.53
C CYS A 21 36.30 48.19 11.44
N ALA A 22 35.11 48.50 10.92
CA ALA A 22 33.92 48.76 11.74
C ALA A 22 32.63 48.52 10.92
N GLU A 23 32.58 49.02 9.68
CA GLU A 23 31.41 48.83 8.79
C GLU A 23 31.34 47.43 8.14
N ALA A 24 32.47 46.78 7.88
CA ALA A 24 32.50 45.44 7.29
C ALA A 24 31.85 44.36 8.18
N ASN A 25 31.80 44.59 9.50
CA ASN A 25 31.25 43.63 10.45
C ASN A 25 29.71 43.58 10.39
N LYS A 26 29.04 44.68 10.00
CA LYS A 26 27.58 44.76 9.91
C LYS A 26 27.05 44.06 8.64
N THR A 27 27.71 44.27 7.50
CA THR A 27 27.35 43.64 6.22
C THR A 27 27.68 42.14 6.18
N VAL A 28 28.75 41.71 6.86
CA VAL A 28 29.10 40.29 6.99
C VAL A 28 28.12 39.56 7.93
N ASN A 29 27.67 40.19 9.03
CA ASN A 29 26.63 39.62 9.88
C ASN A 29 25.27 39.51 9.16
N GLU A 30 24.84 40.54 8.43
CA GLU A 30 23.56 40.51 7.68
C GLU A 30 23.58 39.46 6.54
N ALA A 31 24.74 39.25 5.89
CA ALA A 31 24.91 38.20 4.89
C ALA A 31 24.95 36.80 5.52
N ALA A 32 25.58 36.64 6.70
CA ALA A 32 25.61 35.39 7.44
C ALA A 32 24.22 35.02 7.98
N ASP A 33 23.44 35.99 8.47
CA ASP A 33 22.08 35.76 8.97
C ASP A 33 21.13 35.37 7.82
N LYS A 34 21.21 36.04 6.66
CA LYS A 34 20.44 35.62 5.46
C LYS A 34 20.87 34.25 4.93
N ALA A 35 22.15 33.93 4.95
CA ALA A 35 22.64 32.61 4.55
C ALA A 35 22.15 31.51 5.51
N LYS A 36 22.08 31.81 6.81
CA LYS A 36 21.57 30.90 7.84
C LYS A 36 20.06 30.69 7.70
N GLU A 37 19.29 31.74 7.47
CA GLU A 37 17.84 31.65 7.23
C GLU A 37 17.51 30.86 5.94
N THR A 38 18.27 31.09 4.86
CA THR A 38 18.11 30.35 3.60
C THR A 38 18.49 28.87 3.74
N THR A 39 19.49 28.56 4.57
CA THR A 39 19.93 27.18 4.85
C THR A 39 18.91 26.44 5.72
N GLU A 40 18.35 27.09 6.74
CA GLU A 40 17.30 26.49 7.56
C GLU A 40 16.01 26.26 6.77
N GLN A 41 15.58 27.20 5.91
CA GLN A 41 14.43 26.98 5.03
C GLN A 41 14.64 25.86 4.00
N ALA A 42 15.86 25.73 3.46
CA ALA A 42 16.20 24.63 2.55
C ALA A 42 16.21 23.27 3.27
N LYS A 43 16.66 23.24 4.52
CA LYS A 43 16.64 22.04 5.37
C LYS A 43 15.21 21.63 5.72
N THR A 44 14.33 22.56 6.08
CA THR A 44 12.92 22.26 6.36
C THR A 44 12.21 21.70 5.13
N LYS A 45 12.39 22.31 3.94
CA LYS A 45 11.80 21.79 2.69
C LYS A 45 12.34 20.43 2.27
N ALA A 46 13.61 20.14 2.54
CA ALA A 46 14.20 18.83 2.28
C ALA A 46 13.63 17.75 3.22
N GLU A 47 13.41 18.08 4.49
CA GLU A 47 12.80 17.17 5.48
C GLU A 47 11.31 16.94 5.21
N GLU A 48 10.58 17.96 4.77
CA GLU A 48 9.18 17.84 4.30
C GLU A 48 9.09 16.95 3.06
N ALA A 49 9.94 17.19 2.05
CA ALA A 49 9.96 16.37 0.84
C ALA A 49 10.33 14.91 1.13
N LYS A 50 11.23 14.67 2.10
CA LYS A 50 11.59 13.32 2.55
C LYS A 50 10.42 12.64 3.26
N THR A 51 9.71 13.35 4.14
CA THR A 51 8.53 12.83 4.84
C THR A 51 7.43 12.47 3.84
N THR A 52 7.11 13.35 2.89
CA THR A 52 6.12 13.07 1.84
C THR A 52 6.54 11.90 0.94
N ALA A 53 7.83 11.78 0.61
CA ALA A 53 8.33 10.66 -0.18
C ALA A 53 8.19 9.32 0.58
N VAL A 54 8.50 9.29 1.88
CA VAL A 54 8.33 8.10 2.73
C VAL A 54 6.86 7.72 2.84
N GLU A 55 5.96 8.66 3.13
CA GLU A 55 4.52 8.40 3.20
C GLU A 55 3.95 7.84 1.89
N ASN A 56 4.42 8.35 0.74
CA ASN A 56 3.97 7.85 -0.56
C ASN A 56 4.49 6.43 -0.86
N VAL A 57 5.71 6.10 -0.41
CA VAL A 57 6.26 4.74 -0.54
C VAL A 57 5.53 3.77 0.38
N GLU A 58 5.25 4.16 1.62
CA GLU A 58 4.49 3.35 2.59
C GLU A 58 3.08 3.05 2.09
N LYS A 59 2.36 4.06 1.59
CA LYS A 59 1.05 3.87 0.96
C LYS A 59 1.10 2.94 -0.24
N ALA A 60 2.15 3.04 -1.07
CA ALA A 60 2.31 2.14 -2.21
C ALA A 60 2.57 0.68 -1.77
N THR A 61 3.36 0.47 -0.72
CA THR A 61 3.60 -0.88 -0.17
C THR A 61 2.34 -1.49 0.42
N ASP A 62 1.50 -0.68 1.08
CA ASP A 62 0.24 -1.14 1.66
C ASP A 62 -0.75 -1.59 0.57
N VAL A 63 -0.85 -0.84 -0.54
CA VAL A 63 -1.71 -1.21 -1.67
C VAL A 63 -1.25 -2.50 -2.34
N VAL A 64 0.07 -2.71 -2.49
CA VAL A 64 0.62 -3.96 -3.04
C VAL A 64 0.29 -5.14 -2.12
N ALA A 65 0.55 -5.00 -0.82
CA ALA A 65 0.23 -6.04 0.16
C ALA A 65 -1.27 -6.38 0.20
N LEU A 66 -2.14 -5.37 0.08
CA LEU A 66 -3.58 -5.57 0.02
C LEU A 66 -4.00 -6.32 -1.25
N LYS A 67 -3.43 -5.98 -2.40
CA LYS A 67 -3.68 -6.68 -3.67
C LYS A 67 -3.25 -8.15 -3.59
N ASP A 68 -2.11 -8.43 -2.97
CA ASP A 68 -1.62 -9.79 -2.80
C ASP A 68 -2.56 -10.60 -1.90
N LYS A 69 -3.07 -10.01 -0.81
CA LYS A 69 -4.10 -10.64 0.05
C LYS A 69 -5.39 -10.94 -0.72
N VAL A 70 -5.89 -10.00 -1.52
CA VAL A 70 -7.08 -10.21 -2.37
C VAL A 70 -6.85 -11.34 -3.37
N THR A 71 -5.66 -11.38 -3.98
CA THR A 71 -5.28 -12.43 -4.94
C THR A 71 -5.22 -13.80 -4.26
N GLY A 72 -4.55 -13.91 -3.12
CA GLY A 72 -4.49 -15.16 -2.35
C GLY A 72 -5.87 -15.65 -1.91
N MET A 73 -6.77 -14.73 -1.52
CA MET A 73 -8.14 -15.11 -1.18
C MET A 73 -8.93 -15.60 -2.40
N LYS A 74 -8.77 -14.94 -3.56
CA LYS A 74 -9.37 -15.39 -4.82
C LYS A 74 -8.87 -16.79 -5.22
N ASP A 75 -7.58 -17.05 -5.05
CA ASP A 75 -6.97 -18.34 -5.39
C ASP A 75 -7.51 -19.44 -4.47
N GLY A 76 -7.64 -19.19 -3.16
CA GLY A 76 -8.24 -20.13 -2.21
C GLY A 76 -9.71 -20.47 -2.54
N VAL A 77 -10.51 -19.46 -2.91
CA VAL A 77 -11.90 -19.69 -3.34
C VAL A 77 -11.94 -20.47 -4.67
N THR A 78 -11.01 -20.20 -5.59
CA THR A 78 -10.92 -20.92 -6.87
C THR A 78 -10.54 -22.37 -6.66
N ALA A 79 -9.58 -22.66 -5.79
CA ALA A 79 -9.21 -24.02 -5.42
C ALA A 79 -10.37 -24.78 -4.76
N THR A 80 -11.12 -24.10 -3.87
CA THR A 80 -12.34 -24.64 -3.26
C THR A 80 -13.39 -24.97 -4.33
N LEU A 81 -13.60 -24.06 -5.29
CA LEU A 81 -14.52 -24.23 -6.41
C LEU A 81 -14.15 -25.43 -7.28
N ASP A 82 -12.87 -25.60 -7.62
CA ASP A 82 -12.43 -26.69 -8.48
C ASP A 82 -12.59 -28.05 -7.80
N ALA A 83 -12.32 -28.15 -6.49
CA ALA A 83 -12.63 -29.34 -5.70
C ALA A 83 -14.15 -29.61 -5.61
N ALA A 84 -14.96 -28.57 -5.40
CA ALA A 84 -16.42 -28.71 -5.38
C ALA A 84 -16.98 -29.20 -6.73
N LYS A 85 -16.43 -28.73 -7.86
CA LYS A 85 -16.82 -29.17 -9.21
C LYS A 85 -16.53 -30.66 -9.45
N THR A 86 -15.50 -31.23 -8.85
CA THR A 86 -15.20 -32.67 -8.94
C THR A 86 -15.94 -33.50 -7.89
N GLY A 87 -16.57 -32.85 -6.90
CA GLY A 87 -17.24 -33.52 -5.78
C GLY A 87 -16.28 -33.89 -4.64
N ASP A 88 -15.04 -33.42 -4.68
CA ASP A 88 -14.08 -33.58 -3.60
C ASP A 88 -14.33 -32.56 -2.48
N PHE A 89 -15.36 -32.84 -1.68
CA PHE A 89 -15.74 -31.95 -0.58
C PHE A 89 -14.75 -31.96 0.59
N ALA A 90 -13.88 -32.97 0.70
CA ALA A 90 -12.83 -32.98 1.71
C ALA A 90 -11.78 -31.92 1.37
N THR A 91 -11.28 -31.92 0.14
CA THR A 91 -10.35 -30.88 -0.34
C THR A 91 -11.02 -29.51 -0.35
N ALA A 92 -12.29 -29.41 -0.77
CA ALA A 92 -13.02 -28.15 -0.73
C ALA A 92 -13.09 -27.56 0.68
N LYS A 93 -13.37 -28.38 1.71
CA LYS A 93 -13.33 -27.92 3.11
C LYS A 93 -11.95 -27.43 3.52
N THR A 94 -10.89 -28.17 3.18
CA THR A 94 -9.51 -27.79 3.52
C THR A 94 -9.11 -26.47 2.88
N GLU A 95 -9.39 -26.27 1.60
CA GLU A 95 -9.07 -25.02 0.90
C GLU A 95 -9.94 -23.86 1.41
N PHE A 96 -11.22 -24.11 1.70
CA PHE A 96 -12.12 -23.08 2.21
C PHE A 96 -11.79 -22.64 3.63
N THR A 97 -11.19 -23.50 4.47
CA THR A 97 -10.66 -23.09 5.78
C THR A 97 -9.59 -22.01 5.63
N LYS A 98 -8.69 -22.15 4.65
CA LYS A 98 -7.66 -21.12 4.39
C LYS A 98 -8.28 -19.77 4.00
N VAL A 99 -9.38 -19.81 3.24
CA VAL A 99 -10.17 -18.61 2.89
C VAL A 99 -10.76 -17.97 4.15
N GLN A 100 -11.36 -18.77 5.03
CA GLN A 100 -11.91 -18.29 6.30
C GLN A 100 -10.85 -17.69 7.21
N ASP A 101 -9.65 -18.29 7.27
CA ASP A 101 -8.56 -17.81 8.12
C ASP A 101 -7.97 -16.50 7.60
N ALA A 102 -7.90 -16.32 6.28
CA ALA A 102 -7.39 -15.09 5.66
C ALA A 102 -8.38 -13.92 5.70
N TRP A 103 -9.68 -14.22 5.76
CA TRP A 103 -10.74 -13.21 5.60
C TRP A 103 -10.73 -12.07 6.65
N PRO A 104 -10.57 -12.32 7.96
CA PRO A 104 -10.60 -11.25 8.96
C PRO A 104 -9.59 -10.14 8.69
N ALA A 105 -8.37 -10.51 8.27
CA ALA A 105 -7.32 -9.54 7.95
C ALA A 105 -7.60 -8.72 6.69
N LEU A 106 -8.43 -9.23 5.77
CA LEU A 106 -8.81 -8.53 4.55
C LEU A 106 -10.05 -7.64 4.77
N LYS A 107 -11.03 -8.14 5.53
CA LYS A 107 -12.31 -7.45 5.79
C LYS A 107 -12.12 -6.02 6.28
N ASP A 108 -11.17 -5.82 7.20
CA ASP A 108 -10.91 -4.51 7.82
C ASP A 108 -10.11 -3.56 6.91
N SER A 109 -9.54 -4.08 5.82
CA SER A 109 -8.69 -3.32 4.88
C SER A 109 -9.39 -2.95 3.57
N ILE A 110 -10.68 -3.28 3.42
CA ILE A 110 -11.46 -3.01 2.21
C ILE A 110 -12.73 -2.21 2.53
N ASN A 111 -13.34 -1.64 1.50
CA ASN A 111 -14.58 -0.92 1.66
C ASN A 111 -15.72 -1.83 2.21
N ALA A 112 -16.50 -1.31 3.16
CA ALA A 112 -17.57 -2.05 3.83
C ALA A 112 -18.65 -2.61 2.88
N ASP A 113 -18.96 -1.89 1.79
CA ASP A 113 -19.92 -2.34 0.77
C ASP A 113 -19.39 -3.55 -0.01
N SER A 114 -18.07 -3.70 -0.12
CA SER A 114 -17.44 -4.92 -0.64
C SER A 114 -17.38 -6.01 0.43
N ALA A 115 -17.11 -5.63 1.69
CA ALA A 115 -16.87 -6.57 2.77
C ALA A 115 -18.11 -7.39 3.15
N LYS A 116 -19.27 -6.72 3.31
CA LYS A 116 -20.50 -7.36 3.78
C LYS A 116 -20.97 -8.54 2.90
N PRO A 117 -21.16 -8.40 1.57
CA PRO A 117 -21.63 -9.51 0.74
C PRO A 117 -20.62 -10.68 0.68
N ILE A 118 -19.32 -10.40 0.84
CA ILE A 118 -18.29 -11.43 0.90
C ILE A 118 -18.39 -12.22 2.20
N GLN A 119 -18.55 -11.54 3.35
CA GLN A 119 -18.77 -12.19 4.65
C GLN A 119 -20.00 -13.12 4.60
N GLU A 120 -21.12 -12.62 4.09
CA GLU A 120 -22.36 -13.39 3.98
C GLU A 120 -22.17 -14.63 3.10
N SER A 121 -21.49 -14.48 1.96
CA SER A 121 -21.16 -15.61 1.07
C SER A 121 -20.25 -16.63 1.76
N ILE A 122 -19.27 -16.18 2.56
CA ILE A 122 -18.37 -17.07 3.30
C ILE A 122 -19.14 -17.90 4.32
N GLU A 123 -20.08 -17.30 5.04
CA GLU A 123 -20.92 -17.98 6.03
C GLU A 123 -21.87 -19.01 5.40
N VAL A 124 -22.47 -18.68 4.25
CA VAL A 124 -23.30 -19.61 3.48
C VAL A 124 -22.48 -20.82 3.03
N ILE A 125 -21.33 -20.59 2.41
CA ILE A 125 -20.47 -21.67 1.90
C ILE A 125 -19.93 -22.53 3.06
N LYS A 126 -19.56 -21.91 4.19
CA LYS A 126 -19.16 -22.63 5.40
C LYS A 126 -20.26 -23.59 5.86
N THR A 127 -21.51 -23.13 5.86
CA THR A 127 -22.67 -23.91 6.27
C THR A 127 -22.89 -25.08 5.31
N ASP A 128 -22.86 -24.81 4.00
CA ASP A 128 -23.02 -25.84 2.96
C ASP A 128 -21.93 -26.92 3.06
N LEU A 129 -20.67 -26.50 3.19
CA LEU A 129 -19.54 -27.42 3.35
C LEU A 129 -19.57 -28.19 4.67
N SER A 130 -20.24 -27.68 5.71
CA SER A 130 -20.38 -28.39 6.99
C SER A 130 -21.47 -29.47 6.94
N ALA A 131 -22.34 -29.46 5.93
CA ALA A 131 -23.31 -30.52 5.73
C ALA A 131 -22.61 -31.87 5.48
N GLY A 132 -23.23 -32.96 5.93
CA GLY A 132 -22.71 -34.32 5.71
C GLY A 132 -22.60 -34.68 4.23
N GLN A 133 -23.49 -34.12 3.40
CA GLN A 133 -23.44 -34.21 1.95
C GLN A 133 -23.84 -32.85 1.35
N PRO A 134 -22.87 -31.99 1.01
CA PRO A 134 -23.14 -30.69 0.40
C PRO A 134 -23.89 -30.83 -0.93
N ASP A 135 -24.84 -29.92 -1.19
CA ASP A 135 -25.42 -29.77 -2.53
C ASP A 135 -24.35 -29.18 -3.47
N LYS A 136 -23.81 -30.05 -4.34
CA LYS A 136 -22.76 -29.68 -5.30
C LYS A 136 -23.15 -28.48 -6.16
N THR A 137 -24.38 -28.45 -6.67
CA THR A 137 -24.82 -27.43 -7.62
C THR A 137 -24.93 -26.09 -6.92
N LYS A 138 -25.55 -26.08 -5.74
CA LYS A 138 -25.65 -24.88 -4.90
C LYS A 138 -24.27 -24.37 -4.49
N LEU A 139 -23.42 -25.24 -3.97
CA LEU A 139 -22.07 -24.89 -3.51
C LEU A 139 -21.22 -24.30 -4.64
N VAL A 140 -21.25 -24.90 -5.83
CA VAL A 140 -20.53 -24.39 -7.00
C VAL A 140 -21.04 -22.99 -7.40
N ALA A 141 -22.34 -22.77 -7.38
CA ALA A 141 -22.93 -21.46 -7.69
C ALA A 141 -22.53 -20.39 -6.66
N ASP A 142 -22.58 -20.73 -5.37
CA ASP A 142 -22.19 -19.83 -4.29
C ASP A 142 -20.70 -19.47 -4.34
N LEU A 143 -19.83 -20.45 -4.62
CA LEU A 143 -18.39 -20.23 -4.82
C LEU A 143 -18.10 -19.36 -6.05
N GLN A 144 -18.80 -19.56 -7.17
CA GLN A 144 -18.67 -18.70 -8.35
C GLN A 144 -19.08 -17.26 -8.06
N ASN A 145 -20.14 -17.05 -7.29
CA ASN A 145 -20.56 -15.73 -6.88
C ASN A 145 -19.53 -15.08 -5.95
N LEU A 146 -18.96 -15.84 -5.02
CA LEU A 146 -17.88 -15.36 -4.17
C LEU A 146 -16.64 -14.94 -4.97
N VAL A 147 -16.21 -15.72 -5.98
CA VAL A 147 -15.09 -15.32 -6.88
C VAL A 147 -15.37 -13.99 -7.58
N LYS A 148 -16.62 -13.76 -8.04
CA LYS A 148 -17.02 -12.51 -8.67
C LYS A 148 -16.98 -11.35 -7.67
N SER A 149 -17.51 -11.53 -6.47
CA SER A 149 -17.49 -10.52 -5.41
C SER A 149 -16.05 -10.13 -5.04
N ILE A 150 -15.15 -11.10 -4.88
CA ILE A 150 -13.74 -10.84 -4.60
C ILE A 150 -13.06 -10.09 -5.75
N SER A 151 -13.36 -10.47 -7.00
CA SER A 151 -12.81 -9.78 -8.17
C SER A 151 -13.35 -8.36 -8.34
N GLY A 152 -14.49 -8.04 -7.73
CA GLY A 152 -15.12 -6.72 -7.73
C GLY A 152 -14.78 -5.85 -6.52
N ILE A 153 -13.89 -6.30 -5.62
CA ILE A 153 -13.48 -5.53 -4.45
C ILE A 153 -12.94 -4.17 -4.88
N LYS A 154 -13.48 -3.12 -4.27
CA LYS A 154 -12.91 -1.78 -4.33
C LYS A 154 -11.98 -1.61 -3.14
N LEU A 155 -10.72 -1.31 -3.43
CA LEU A 155 -9.75 -0.96 -2.40
C LEU A 155 -10.17 0.39 -1.80
N GLY A 156 -10.18 0.46 -0.45
CA GLY A 156 -10.58 1.64 0.32
C GLY A 156 -9.44 2.62 0.49
#